data_AF-A0A4Q5R9W5-F1
#
_entry.id   AF-A0A4Q5R9W5-F1
#
_cell.length_a   1.000
_cell.length_b   1.000
_cell.length_c   1.000
_cell.angle_alpha   90.00
_cell.angle_beta   90.00
_cell.angle_gamma   90.00
#
_symmetry.space_group_name_H-M   'P 1'
#
loop_
_entity.id
_entity.type
_entity.pdbx_description
1 polymer ?
#
loop_
_entity_poly.entity_id
_entity_poly.type
_entity_poly.pdbx_seq_one_letter_code
_entity_poly.pdbx_strand_id
1 'polypeptide(L)'
;SYSIRSNRSGPAASGEITLHGEEVWVQLSLGALGPDYEVSFRRVRGRDDHLGDRRRFAAIRELLNPERFAERVRRELRLAPASAERVTLFG
;
A
#
# COMPACT_ATOMS: atom_id res chain seq x y z
N SER A 1 -9.40 6.91 -8.29
CA SER A 1 -8.21 6.83 -9.16
C SER A 1 -7.03 6.30 -8.37
N TYR A 2 -6.08 5.57 -8.98
CA TYR A 2 -4.84 5.13 -8.33
C TYR A 2 -3.67 5.09 -9.32
N SER A 3 -2.44 5.11 -8.79
CA SER A 3 -1.22 4.87 -9.58
C SER A 3 -0.33 3.89 -8.85
N ILE A 4 0.34 3.02 -9.61
CA ILE A 4 1.40 2.15 -9.10
C ILE A 4 2.71 2.63 -9.73
N ARG A 5 3.75 2.81 -8.92
CA ARG A 5 5.08 3.21 -9.39
C ARG A 5 6.19 2.44 -8.71
N SER A 6 7.22 2.11 -9.47
CA SER A 6 8.53 1.76 -8.93
C SER A 6 9.31 3.05 -8.67
N ASN A 7 9.83 3.22 -7.46
CA ASN A 7 10.57 4.40 -7.06
C ASN A 7 12.02 4.30 -7.58
N ARG A 8 12.39 5.16 -8.53
CA ARG A 8 13.74 5.29 -9.08
C ARG A 8 14.55 6.32 -8.26
N SER A 9 14.71 6.05 -6.97
CA SER A 9 15.40 6.93 -6.02
C SER A 9 16.82 6.45 -5.70
N GLY A 10 17.51 7.11 -4.76
CA GLY A 10 18.80 6.66 -4.25
C GLY A 10 18.73 5.28 -3.58
N PRO A 11 19.88 4.68 -3.21
CA PRO A 11 19.98 3.29 -2.75
C PRO A 11 19.02 2.89 -1.63
N ALA A 12 18.67 3.83 -0.75
CA ALA A 12 17.77 3.58 0.38
C ALA A 12 16.29 3.38 -0.01
N ALA A 13 15.87 3.82 -1.21
CA ALA A 13 14.48 3.80 -1.65
C ALA A 13 14.31 3.30 -3.10
N SER A 14 15.41 2.96 -3.78
CA SER A 14 15.37 2.41 -5.14
C SER A 14 14.70 1.05 -5.13
N GLY A 15 13.72 0.86 -6.02
CA GLY A 15 12.98 -0.40 -6.13
C GLY A 15 11.77 -0.53 -5.22
N GLU A 16 11.49 0.47 -4.36
CA GLU A 16 10.23 0.50 -3.62
C GLU A 16 9.05 0.57 -4.59
N ILE A 17 8.00 -0.20 -4.31
CA ILE A 17 6.77 -0.17 -5.10
C ILE A 17 5.72 0.56 -4.28
N THR A 18 5.16 1.64 -4.84
CA THR A 18 4.11 2.42 -4.18
C THR A 18 2.83 2.37 -5.00
N LEU A 19 1.74 1.97 -4.34
CA LEU A 19 0.38 2.27 -4.74
C LEU A 19 -0.08 3.53 -3.99
N HIS A 20 -0.51 4.53 -4.73
CA HIS A 20 -1.15 5.73 -4.18
C HIS A 20 -2.54 5.88 -4.79
N GLY A 21 -3.58 5.85 -3.96
CA GLY A 21 -4.96 6.16 -4.33
C GLY A 21 -5.48 7.38 -3.57
N GLU A 22 -6.76 7.69 -3.73
CA GLU A 22 -7.39 8.84 -3.05
C GLU A 22 -7.44 8.70 -1.53
N GLU A 23 -7.59 7.48 -1.02
CA GLU A 23 -7.77 7.23 0.42
C GLU A 23 -6.67 6.35 1.04
N VAL A 24 -5.82 5.75 0.21
CA VAL A 24 -4.83 4.77 0.67
C VAL A 24 -3.48 4.94 -0.02
N TRP A 25 -2.43 4.83 0.79
CA TRP A 25 -1.06 4.64 0.34
C TRP A 25 -0.57 3.28 0.82
N VAL A 26 -0.07 2.45 -0.10
CA VAL A 26 0.59 1.17 0.19
C VAL A 26 1.98 1.20 -0.42
N GLN A 27 2.99 0.83 0.34
CA GLN A 27 4.38 0.80 -0.11
C GLN A 27 5.04 -0.51 0.30
N LEU A 28 5.60 -1.21 -0.67
CA LEU A 28 6.52 -2.31 -0.45
C LEU A 28 7.96 -1.76 -0.46
N SER A 29 8.69 -2.04 0.61
CA SER A 29 10.10 -1.68 0.79
C SER A 29 10.84 -2.84 1.45
N LEU A 30 11.96 -3.27 0.88
CA LEU A 30 12.86 -4.26 1.50
C LEU A 30 13.92 -3.57 2.39
N GLY A 31 13.55 -2.40 2.94
CA GLY A 31 14.44 -1.54 3.71
C GLY A 31 14.79 -2.06 5.10
N ALA A 32 15.43 -1.18 5.89
CA ALA A 32 16.13 -1.55 7.13
C ALA A 32 15.25 -2.00 8.31
N LEU A 33 13.92 -1.99 8.20
CA LEU A 33 13.03 -2.37 9.31
C LEU A 33 12.98 -3.88 9.56
N GLY A 34 13.49 -4.68 8.62
CA GLY A 34 13.58 -6.13 8.77
C GLY A 34 12.25 -6.86 8.57
N PRO A 35 12.20 -8.16 8.95
CA PRO A 35 11.06 -9.02 8.71
C PRO A 35 9.76 -8.48 9.32
N ASP A 36 8.64 -8.70 8.63
CA ASP A 36 7.28 -8.28 9.03
C ASP A 36 6.97 -6.77 8.88
N TYR A 37 7.93 -5.98 8.38
CA TYR A 37 7.78 -4.53 8.16
C TYR A 37 7.95 -4.12 6.69
N GLU A 38 7.90 -5.08 5.76
CA GLU A 38 8.19 -4.83 4.35
C GLU A 38 7.07 -4.07 3.65
N VAL A 39 5.83 -4.23 4.10
CA VAL A 39 4.66 -3.52 3.53
C VAL A 39 4.19 -2.48 4.53
N SER A 40 4.30 -1.21 4.17
CA SER A 40 3.68 -0.12 4.93
C SER A 40 2.39 0.34 4.26
N PHE A 41 1.37 0.63 5.06
CA PHE A 41 0.12 1.19 4.56
C PHE A 41 -0.43 2.25 5.51
N ARG A 42 -1.08 3.26 4.94
CA ARG A 42 -1.68 4.38 5.68
C ARG A 42 -2.84 4.98 4.91
N ARG A 43 -3.71 5.67 5.65
CA ARG A 43 -4.76 6.49 5.07
C ARG A 43 -4.15 7.77 4.52
N VAL A 44 -4.64 8.23 3.38
CA VAL A 44 -4.32 9.55 2.79
C VAL A 44 -5.61 10.29 2.46
N ARG A 45 -5.51 11.60 2.18
CA ARG A 45 -6.64 12.46 1.80
C ARG A 45 -6.36 13.11 0.43
N GLY A 46 -6.66 12.37 -0.62
CA GLY A 46 -6.47 12.79 -2.02
C GLY A 46 -5.07 12.51 -2.56
N ARG A 47 -4.91 12.69 -3.87
CA ARG A 47 -3.68 12.38 -4.63
C ARG A 47 -2.45 13.22 -4.27
N ASP A 48 -2.64 14.36 -3.62
CA ASP A 48 -1.55 15.27 -3.22
C ASP A 48 -1.07 15.02 -1.79
N ASP A 49 -1.76 14.15 -1.03
CA ASP A 49 -1.35 13.78 0.32
C ASP A 49 -0.26 12.70 0.30
N HIS A 50 0.99 13.14 0.37
CA HIS A 50 2.15 12.25 0.41
C HIS A 50 2.55 11.84 1.84
N LEU A 51 2.00 12.47 2.87
CA LEU A 51 2.34 12.20 4.28
C LEU A 51 1.43 11.13 4.87
N GLY A 52 0.11 11.29 4.71
CA GLY A 52 -0.91 10.43 5.29
C GLY A 52 -0.93 10.39 6.82
N ASP A 53 -1.82 9.56 7.34
CA ASP A 53 -1.94 9.29 8.78
C ASP A 53 -0.84 8.32 9.26
N ARG A 54 -0.97 7.82 10.51
CA ARG A 54 -0.04 6.85 11.09
C ARG A 54 0.14 5.61 10.20
N ARG A 55 1.41 5.31 9.86
CA ARG A 55 1.79 4.09 9.16
C ARG A 55 1.52 2.84 10.00
N ARG A 56 0.99 1.83 9.33
CA ARG A 56 0.88 0.45 9.79
C ARG A 56 1.77 -0.42 8.93
N PHE A 57 2.12 -1.59 9.45
CA PHE A 57 3.03 -2.51 8.80
C PHE A 57 2.43 -3.91 8.69
N ALA A 58 2.87 -4.62 7.67
CA ALA A 58 2.50 -5.99 7.37
C ALA A 58 3.70 -6.69 6.74
N ALA A 59 3.70 -8.01 6.89
CA ALA A 59 4.68 -8.85 6.25
C ALA A 59 4.41 -8.96 4.74
N ILE A 60 5.46 -9.04 3.92
CA ILE A 60 5.30 -9.24 2.46
C ILE A 60 4.44 -10.47 2.11
N ARG A 61 4.51 -11.54 2.93
CA ARG A 61 3.72 -12.77 2.74
C ARG A 61 2.21 -12.54 2.77
N GLU A 62 1.74 -11.45 3.37
CA GLU A 62 0.30 -11.13 3.38
C GLU A 62 -0.21 -10.74 1.98
N LEU A 63 0.67 -10.27 1.09
CA LEU A 63 0.32 -9.99 -0.30
C LEU A 63 0.01 -11.26 -1.12
N LEU A 64 0.36 -12.44 -0.62
CA LEU A 64 -0.01 -13.72 -1.23
C LEU A 64 -1.51 -14.04 -1.13
N ASN A 65 -2.25 -13.30 -0.29
CA ASN A 65 -3.70 -13.34 -0.23
C ASN A 65 -4.24 -11.89 -0.29
N PRO A 66 -4.31 -11.31 -1.50
CA PRO A 66 -4.60 -9.89 -1.68
C PRO A 66 -5.99 -9.50 -1.18
N GLU A 67 -6.97 -10.40 -1.24
CA GLU A 67 -8.34 -10.16 -0.73
C GLU A 67 -8.34 -9.99 0.79
N ARG A 68 -7.71 -10.92 1.52
CA ARG A 68 -7.59 -10.86 2.98
C ARG A 68 -6.77 -9.65 3.41
N PHE A 69 -5.72 -9.31 2.67
CA PHE A 69 -4.93 -8.12 2.92
C PHE A 69 -5.77 -6.85 2.71
N ALA A 70 -6.53 -6.76 1.61
CA ALA A 70 -7.41 -5.62 1.34
C ALA A 70 -8.51 -5.46 2.40
N GLU A 71 -9.07 -6.55 2.93
CA GLU A 71 -9.99 -6.52 4.08
C GLU A 71 -9.33 -5.95 5.33
N ARG A 72 -8.11 -6.39 5.65
CA ARG A 72 -7.33 -5.87 6.78
C ARG A 72 -7.06 -4.37 6.61
N VAL A 73 -6.60 -3.94 5.44
CA VAL A 73 -6.33 -2.54 5.12
C VAL A 73 -7.59 -1.70 5.33
N ARG A 74 -8.73 -2.12 4.76
CA ARG A 74 -10.02 -1.42 4.93
C ARG A 74 -10.41 -1.30 6.41
N ARG A 75 -10.33 -2.40 7.16
CA ARG A 75 -10.67 -2.43 8.60
C ARG A 75 -9.77 -1.51 9.41
N GLU A 76 -8.45 -1.59 9.21
CA GLU A 76 -7.48 -0.85 10.02
C GLU A 76 -7.40 0.64 9.67
N LEU A 77 -7.68 1.00 8.42
CA LEU A 77 -7.71 2.39 7.95
C LEU A 77 -9.12 3.01 7.95
N ARG A 78 -10.15 2.24 8.35
CA ARG A 78 -11.57 2.63 8.35
C ARG A 78 -12.01 3.18 7.00
N LEU A 79 -11.61 2.49 5.92
CA LEU A 79 -12.01 2.85 4.56
C LEU A 79 -13.45 2.42 4.30
N ALA A 80 -14.12 3.13 3.39
CA ALA A 80 -15.39 2.67 2.85
C ALA A 80 -15.24 1.29 2.18
N PRO A 81 -16.30 0.46 2.14
CA PRO A 81 -16.27 -0.77 1.37
C PRO A 81 -15.97 -0.46 -0.10
N ALA A 82 -15.21 -1.35 -0.76
CA ALA A 82 -14.87 -1.18 -2.16
C ALA A 82 -16.14 -1.08 -3.02
N SER A 83 -16.19 -0.11 -3.93
CA SER A 83 -17.14 -0.14 -5.04
C SER A 83 -16.85 -1.40 -5.88
N ALA A 84 -17.89 -2.07 -6.36
CA ALA A 84 -17.86 -3.41 -6.95
C ALA A 84 -17.09 -3.56 -8.28
N GLU A 85 -16.14 -2.68 -8.59
CA GLU A 85 -15.33 -2.78 -9.79
C GLU A 85 -14.10 -3.63 -9.50
N ARG A 86 -14.15 -4.89 -9.96
CA ARG A 86 -13.01 -5.80 -9.94
C ARG A 86 -12.12 -5.48 -11.14
N VAL A 87 -10.89 -5.04 -10.88
CA VAL A 87 -9.83 -5.05 -11.89
C VAL A 87 -9.01 -6.32 -11.66
N THR A 88 -9.09 -7.27 -12.59
CA THR A 88 -8.15 -8.38 -12.65
C THR A 88 -6.82 -7.85 -13.14
N LEU A 89 -5.86 -7.69 -12.23
CA LEU A 89 -4.45 -7.69 -12.60
C LEU A 89 -4.16 -9.11 -13.10
N PHE A 90 -3.81 -9.25 -14.38
CA PHE A 90 -3.56 -10.51 -15.10
C PHE A 90 -4.80 -11.24 -15.71
N GLY A 91 -5.73 -10.49 -16.29
CA GLY A 91 -6.67 -11.01 -17.29
C GLY A 91 -6.16 -10.81 -18.72
#